data_AF-A0A958FAM1-F1
#
_entry.id   AF-A0A958FAM1-F1
#
_cell.length_a   1.000
_cell.length_b   1.000
_cell.length_c   1.000
_cell.angle_alpha   90.00
_cell.angle_beta   90.00
_cell.angle_gamma   90.00
#
_symmetry.space_group_name_H-M   'P 1'
#
loop_
_entity.id
_entity.type
_entity.pdbx_description
1 polymer ?
#
loop_
_entity_poly.entity_id
_entity_poly.type
_entity_poly.pdbx_seq_one_letter_code
_entity_poly.pdbx_strand_id
1 'polypeptide(L)'
;MNYSLEWRTWIVCVLLLLSGLALADDVYWNNAADGNWNDAGNWSTGNVPAAGDNVFIDLAGDYTVTLDVDITVLSLEVGAASGTQTLAAAGRTITLTNGGTVNGNGVLSLSATTVNSAVTLNNNGTIYLLNSNNIAAALSNAGTISAQNAGNQITGPLTTLSNSVIEISITTFAHVNLTVANGFTNNGIIRFTNTYSNNNLNSVLTVSSGSLVNAAGATIEQVATAGNPTLNAALDNQGTFLLSGNRDLTLTSPGGDHINTGAITV
;
A
#
# COMPACT_ATOMS: atom_id res chain seq x y z
N MET A 1 -83.47 5.24 14.07
CA MET A 1 -82.48 6.07 14.77
C MET A 1 -81.11 5.57 14.37
N ASN A 2 -80.40 6.40 13.62
CA ASN A 2 -79.01 6.22 13.20
C ASN A 2 -78.08 6.14 14.40
N TYR A 3 -77.14 5.19 14.41
CA TYR A 3 -75.74 5.50 14.74
C TYR A 3 -74.82 4.68 13.84
N SER A 4 -73.95 5.44 13.20
CA SER A 4 -72.98 5.10 12.18
C SER A 4 -71.56 5.19 12.78
N LEU A 5 -70.58 4.68 12.02
CA LEU A 5 -69.13 4.81 12.25
C LEU A 5 -68.62 4.01 13.46
N GLU A 6 -67.46 3.38 13.49
CA GLU A 6 -66.30 3.20 12.61
C GLU A 6 -65.38 2.36 13.50
N TRP A 7 -64.76 1.26 13.05
CA TRP A 7 -63.44 0.82 13.55
C TRP A 7 -62.70 0.19 12.36
N ARG A 8 -62.29 1.06 11.43
CA ARG A 8 -61.15 0.80 10.53
C ARG A 8 -59.88 1.23 11.27
N THR A 9 -58.76 0.65 10.86
CA THR A 9 -57.36 0.98 11.20
C THR A 9 -56.85 0.32 12.49
N TRP A 10 -55.76 -0.45 12.54
CA TRP A 10 -54.60 -0.58 11.66
C TRP A 10 -54.03 -2.01 11.73
N ILE A 11 -54.17 -2.83 10.69
CA ILE A 11 -53.15 -3.86 10.42
C ILE A 11 -52.04 -3.10 9.72
N VAL A 12 -51.11 -2.54 10.49
CA VAL A 12 -49.79 -2.22 9.95
C VAL A 12 -49.21 -3.58 9.59
N CYS A 13 -49.27 -3.94 8.30
CA CYS A 13 -48.40 -4.93 7.74
C CYS A 13 -46.99 -4.53 8.16
N VAL A 14 -46.42 -5.29 9.10
CA VAL A 14 -44.99 -5.28 9.37
C VAL A 14 -44.35 -5.55 8.02
N LEU A 15 -43.84 -4.48 7.39
CA LEU A 15 -42.90 -4.60 6.30
C LEU A 15 -41.72 -5.36 6.92
N LEU A 16 -41.67 -6.67 6.68
CA LEU A 16 -40.48 -7.45 6.94
C LEU A 16 -39.38 -6.76 6.15
N LEU A 17 -38.55 -5.98 6.84
CA LEU A 17 -37.19 -5.72 6.42
C LEU A 17 -36.52 -7.10 6.39
N LEU A 18 -36.70 -7.83 5.28
CA LEU A 18 -35.61 -8.64 4.76
C LEU A 18 -34.49 -7.63 4.49
N SER A 19 -33.72 -7.31 5.51
CA SER A 19 -32.31 -7.09 5.29
C SER A 19 -31.84 -8.45 4.80
N GLY A 20 -31.88 -8.65 3.48
CA GLY A 20 -31.15 -9.74 2.89
C GLY A 20 -29.74 -9.62 3.46
N LEU A 21 -29.25 -10.71 4.04
CA LEU A 21 -27.81 -10.92 4.09
C LEU A 21 -27.36 -10.81 2.63
N ALA A 22 -27.01 -9.62 2.19
CA ALA A 22 -26.30 -9.45 0.94
C ALA A 22 -24.96 -10.13 1.21
N LEU A 23 -24.86 -11.38 0.77
CA LEU A 23 -23.57 -12.03 0.67
C LEU A 23 -22.70 -11.13 -0.21
N ALA A 24 -21.43 -11.01 0.15
CA ALA A 24 -20.47 -10.34 -0.70
C ALA A 24 -20.54 -10.98 -2.10
N ASP A 25 -20.76 -10.15 -3.12
CA ASP A 25 -20.62 -10.63 -4.50
C ASP A 25 -19.14 -10.65 -4.86
N ASP A 26 -18.74 -11.68 -5.60
CA ASP A 26 -17.37 -11.79 -6.11
C ASP A 26 -17.34 -11.13 -7.49
N VAL A 27 -16.72 -9.95 -7.57
CA VAL A 27 -16.72 -9.10 -8.76
C VAL A 27 -15.33 -9.09 -9.40
N TYR A 28 -15.26 -9.59 -10.62
CA TYR A 28 -14.00 -9.80 -11.35
C TYR A 28 -13.84 -8.77 -12.45
N TRP A 29 -12.63 -8.21 -12.57
CA TRP A 29 -12.24 -7.42 -13.73
C TRP A 29 -12.15 -8.33 -14.96
N ASN A 30 -12.84 -7.97 -16.05
CA ASN A 30 -12.99 -8.83 -17.22
C ASN A 30 -12.31 -8.30 -18.50
N ASN A 31 -11.57 -7.19 -18.40
CA ASN A 31 -10.98 -6.50 -19.56
C ASN A 31 -9.44 -6.50 -19.51
N ALA A 32 -8.80 -7.32 -20.36
CA ALA A 32 -7.33 -7.43 -20.43
C ALA A 32 -6.63 -6.35 -21.30
N ALA A 33 -7.32 -5.27 -21.69
CA ALA A 33 -6.81 -4.22 -22.58
C ALA A 33 -6.88 -2.80 -21.97
N ASP A 34 -6.66 -2.72 -20.65
CA ASP A 34 -6.84 -1.53 -19.80
C ASP A 34 -8.31 -1.06 -19.69
N GLY A 35 -8.60 -0.24 -18.67
CA GLY A 35 -9.93 0.37 -18.53
C GLY A 35 -10.11 1.16 -17.26
N ASN A 36 -11.22 1.90 -17.18
CA ASN A 36 -11.61 2.65 -16.00
C ASN A 36 -12.42 1.77 -15.05
N TRP A 37 -12.16 1.92 -13.74
CA TRP A 37 -12.90 1.25 -12.68
C TRP A 37 -14.40 1.53 -12.76
N ASN A 38 -14.79 2.78 -13.03
CA ASN A 38 -16.19 3.19 -13.03
C ASN A 38 -16.97 2.84 -14.31
N ASP A 39 -16.38 2.06 -15.23
CA ASP A 39 -17.10 1.49 -16.36
C ASP A 39 -17.62 0.09 -16.01
N ALA A 40 -18.94 -0.02 -15.87
CA ALA A 40 -19.64 -1.25 -15.52
C ALA A 40 -19.38 -2.41 -16.50
N GLY A 41 -19.05 -2.10 -17.76
CA GLY A 41 -18.72 -3.11 -18.78
C GLY A 41 -17.43 -3.88 -18.50
N ASN A 42 -16.53 -3.32 -17.68
CA ASN A 42 -15.26 -3.94 -17.31
C ASN A 42 -15.37 -4.95 -16.15
N TRP A 43 -16.58 -5.18 -15.62
CA TRP A 43 -16.82 -6.06 -14.48
C TRP A 43 -17.70 -7.25 -14.85
N SER A 44 -17.40 -8.42 -14.28
CA SER A 44 -18.11 -9.69 -14.55
C SER A 44 -19.62 -9.63 -14.28
N THR A 45 -20.04 -8.80 -13.33
CA THR A 45 -21.45 -8.63 -12.94
C THR A 45 -22.18 -7.60 -13.79
N GLY A 46 -21.48 -6.89 -14.67
CA GLY A 46 -22.01 -5.75 -15.42
C GLY A 46 -22.35 -4.54 -14.56
N ASN A 47 -21.82 -4.47 -13.33
CA ASN A 47 -21.99 -3.37 -12.38
C ASN A 47 -20.62 -3.00 -11.78
N VAL A 48 -20.45 -1.73 -11.42
CA VAL A 48 -19.25 -1.26 -10.69
C VAL A 48 -19.30 -1.81 -9.26
N PRO A 49 -18.20 -2.36 -8.71
CA PRO A 49 -18.17 -2.89 -7.34
C PRO A 49 -18.59 -1.88 -6.27
N ALA A 50 -19.34 -2.36 -5.29
CA ALA A 50 -19.84 -1.62 -4.15
C ALA A 50 -19.20 -2.08 -2.83
N ALA A 51 -19.57 -1.43 -1.72
CA ALA A 51 -18.97 -1.63 -0.39
C ALA A 51 -19.04 -3.05 0.17
N GLY A 52 -19.97 -3.88 -0.32
CA GLY A 52 -20.13 -5.27 0.11
C GLY A 52 -19.33 -6.29 -0.71
N ASP A 53 -18.69 -5.88 -1.80
CA ASP A 53 -18.18 -6.81 -2.81
C ASP A 53 -16.71 -7.19 -2.57
N ASN A 54 -16.37 -8.45 -2.85
CA ASN A 54 -14.98 -8.88 -2.99
C ASN A 54 -14.54 -8.61 -4.42
N VAL A 55 -13.51 -7.79 -4.60
CA VAL A 55 -13.04 -7.39 -5.93
C VAL A 55 -11.77 -8.15 -6.31
N PHE A 56 -11.77 -8.71 -7.51
CA PHE A 56 -10.66 -9.46 -8.07
C PHE A 56 -10.17 -8.82 -9.38
N ILE A 57 -8.90 -8.44 -9.41
CA ILE A 57 -8.18 -8.00 -10.61
C ILE A 57 -7.12 -9.09 -10.91
N ASP A 58 -7.58 -10.24 -11.36
CA ASP A 58 -6.82 -11.49 -11.49
C ASP A 58 -6.95 -12.13 -12.89
N LEU A 59 -7.50 -11.41 -13.88
CA LEU A 59 -7.46 -11.83 -15.27
C LEU A 59 -6.01 -11.86 -15.75
N ALA A 60 -5.56 -12.96 -16.34
CA ALA A 60 -4.21 -13.05 -16.86
C ALA A 60 -3.99 -12.07 -18.03
N GLY A 61 -2.92 -11.30 -17.98
CA GLY A 61 -2.58 -10.29 -18.99
C GLY A 61 -1.76 -9.15 -18.39
N ASP A 62 -1.21 -8.30 -19.25
CA ASP A 62 -0.56 -7.07 -18.84
C ASP A 62 -1.53 -5.91 -19.07
N TYR A 63 -2.09 -5.36 -18.00
CA TYR A 63 -3.05 -4.26 -18.10
C TYR A 63 -3.10 -3.39 -16.84
N THR A 64 -3.69 -2.22 -17.01
CA THR A 64 -3.93 -1.21 -15.98
C THR A 64 -5.43 -0.95 -15.82
N VAL A 65 -5.91 -1.20 -14.61
CA VAL A 65 -7.19 -0.69 -14.11
C VAL A 65 -6.95 0.71 -13.57
N THR A 66 -7.55 1.71 -14.21
CA THR A 66 -7.48 3.11 -13.75
C THR A 66 -8.61 3.36 -12.76
N LEU A 67 -8.24 3.67 -11.52
CA LEU A 67 -9.18 4.08 -10.48
C LEU A 67 -9.53 5.56 -10.66
N ASP A 68 -10.68 5.82 -11.29
CA ASP A 68 -11.19 7.16 -11.61
C ASP A 68 -12.19 7.70 -10.58
N VAL A 69 -12.51 6.90 -9.56
CA VAL A 69 -13.45 7.22 -8.48
C VAL A 69 -12.89 6.76 -7.13
N ASP A 70 -13.26 7.41 -6.03
CA ASP A 70 -12.98 6.89 -4.69
C ASP A 70 -13.83 5.64 -4.44
N ILE A 71 -13.24 4.60 -3.84
CA ILE A 71 -13.91 3.33 -3.64
C ILE A 71 -14.01 2.94 -2.18
N THR A 72 -15.11 2.27 -1.86
CA THR A 72 -15.25 1.42 -0.68
C THR A 72 -15.70 0.06 -1.17
N VAL A 73 -14.95 -0.98 -0.83
CA VAL A 73 -15.25 -2.39 -1.16
C VAL A 73 -14.98 -3.27 0.05
N LEU A 74 -15.43 -4.53 0.02
CA LEU A 74 -15.17 -5.46 1.11
C LEU A 74 -13.70 -5.85 1.11
N SER A 75 -13.22 -6.48 0.03
CA SER A 75 -11.81 -6.79 -0.17
C SER A 75 -11.36 -6.48 -1.59
N LEU A 76 -10.04 -6.37 -1.76
CA LEU A 76 -9.42 -6.19 -3.07
C LEU A 76 -8.26 -7.17 -3.23
N GLU A 77 -8.30 -7.95 -4.31
CA GLU A 77 -7.20 -8.78 -4.77
C GLU A 77 -6.69 -8.27 -6.11
N VAL A 78 -5.37 -8.07 -6.22
CA VAL A 78 -4.72 -7.64 -7.46
C VAL A 78 -3.59 -8.59 -7.78
N GLY A 79 -3.58 -9.14 -8.99
CA GLY A 79 -2.52 -10.01 -9.50
C GLY A 79 -2.98 -11.43 -9.76
N ALA A 80 -2.69 -11.92 -10.96
CA ALA A 80 -3.00 -13.26 -11.45
C ALA A 80 -1.76 -14.19 -11.37
N ALA A 81 -1.90 -15.42 -11.87
CA ALA A 81 -0.78 -16.37 -12.00
C ALA A 81 0.28 -15.93 -13.04
N SER A 82 -0.07 -15.08 -13.99
CA SER A 82 0.82 -14.57 -15.04
C SER A 82 0.38 -13.20 -15.57
N GLY A 83 1.30 -12.52 -16.24
CA GLY A 83 1.12 -11.12 -16.65
C GLY A 83 1.31 -10.18 -15.47
N THR A 84 0.96 -8.91 -15.64
CA THR A 84 1.05 -7.85 -14.64
C THR A 84 -0.27 -7.10 -14.57
N GLN A 85 -0.99 -7.24 -13.46
CA GLN A 85 -2.25 -6.54 -13.21
C GLN A 85 -1.97 -5.31 -12.35
N THR A 86 -2.15 -4.13 -12.92
CA THR A 86 -1.91 -2.87 -12.21
C THR A 86 -3.23 -2.22 -11.83
N LEU A 87 -3.43 -1.89 -10.55
CA LEU A 87 -4.42 -0.89 -10.13
C LEU A 87 -3.71 0.45 -9.97
N ALA A 88 -4.03 1.41 -10.84
CA ALA A 88 -3.46 2.74 -10.83
C ALA A 88 -4.44 3.74 -10.21
N ALA A 89 -4.01 4.49 -9.20
CA ALA A 89 -4.83 5.49 -8.51
C ALA A 89 -4.09 6.83 -8.41
N ALA A 90 -4.77 7.90 -8.84
CA ALA A 90 -4.24 9.26 -8.81
C ALA A 90 -5.25 10.22 -8.15
N GLY A 91 -4.90 10.75 -6.98
CA GLY A 91 -5.77 11.64 -6.21
C GLY A 91 -7.04 10.93 -5.72
N ARG A 92 -6.92 9.68 -5.27
CA ARG A 92 -8.05 8.83 -4.87
C ARG A 92 -7.99 8.41 -3.39
N THR A 93 -9.11 7.90 -2.90
CA THR A 93 -9.19 7.13 -1.66
C THR A 93 -9.65 5.71 -1.94
N ILE A 94 -8.88 4.73 -1.44
CA ILE A 94 -9.24 3.31 -1.44
C ILE A 94 -9.59 2.91 -0.02
N THR A 95 -10.80 2.39 0.20
CA THR A 95 -11.24 1.89 1.52
C THR A 95 -11.63 0.42 1.43
N LEU A 96 -10.91 -0.43 2.17
CA LEU A 96 -11.13 -1.87 2.23
C LEU A 96 -11.67 -2.27 3.61
N THR A 97 -12.91 -2.75 3.69
CA THR A 97 -13.51 -3.07 4.99
C THR A 97 -13.12 -4.43 5.56
N ASN A 98 -12.51 -5.31 4.74
CA ASN A 98 -12.02 -6.64 5.11
C ASN A 98 -10.65 -6.96 4.46
N GLY A 99 -9.77 -5.97 4.38
CA GLY A 99 -8.39 -6.19 3.94
C GLY A 99 -8.24 -6.34 2.42
N GLY A 100 -7.06 -6.75 2.00
CA GLY A 100 -6.78 -6.99 0.59
C GLY A 100 -5.42 -7.64 0.39
N THR A 101 -5.17 -8.07 -0.85
CA THR A 101 -3.95 -8.75 -1.24
C THR A 101 -3.45 -8.23 -2.58
N VAL A 102 -2.19 -7.83 -2.63
CA VAL A 102 -1.44 -7.63 -3.87
C VAL A 102 -0.61 -8.91 -4.08
N ASN A 103 -1.02 -9.77 -5.00
CA ASN A 103 -0.31 -11.00 -5.32
C ASN A 103 1.01 -10.71 -6.05
N GLY A 104 1.86 -11.73 -6.25
CA GLY A 104 3.22 -11.56 -6.78
C GLY A 104 3.31 -10.81 -8.12
N ASN A 105 2.29 -10.93 -8.97
CA ASN A 105 2.17 -10.23 -10.25
C ASN A 105 1.28 -8.98 -10.19
N GLY A 106 0.71 -8.69 -9.01
CA GLY A 106 -0.11 -7.52 -8.76
C GLY A 106 0.73 -6.27 -8.51
N VAL A 107 0.23 -5.14 -8.99
CA VAL A 107 0.85 -3.84 -8.78
C VAL A 107 -0.19 -2.84 -8.29
N LEU A 108 0.12 -2.12 -7.20
CA LEU A 108 -0.56 -0.87 -6.86
C LEU A 108 0.33 0.30 -7.29
N SER A 109 -0.15 1.14 -8.20
CA SER A 109 0.55 2.34 -8.64
C SER A 109 -0.16 3.58 -8.13
N LEU A 110 0.39 4.21 -7.09
CA LEU A 110 -0.32 5.21 -6.29
C LEU A 110 0.32 6.58 -6.41
N SER A 111 -0.49 7.59 -6.68
CA SER A 111 -0.13 9.01 -6.66
C SER A 111 -1.21 9.79 -5.91
N ALA A 112 -0.81 10.63 -4.95
CA ALA A 112 -1.72 11.43 -4.12
C ALA A 112 -2.90 10.61 -3.55
N THR A 113 -2.66 9.34 -3.20
CA THR A 113 -3.71 8.38 -2.85
C THR A 113 -3.64 7.98 -1.38
N THR A 114 -4.81 7.86 -0.74
CA THR A 114 -4.93 7.31 0.62
C THR A 114 -5.50 5.89 0.55
N VAL A 115 -4.84 4.95 1.23
CA VAL A 115 -5.32 3.56 1.36
C VAL A 115 -5.69 3.28 2.81
N ASN A 116 -6.96 3.02 3.05
CA ASN A 116 -7.52 2.65 4.34
C ASN A 116 -7.91 1.18 4.33
N SER A 117 -7.67 0.49 5.44
CA SER A 117 -8.30 -0.82 5.66
C SER A 117 -8.53 -1.11 7.13
N ALA A 118 -9.66 -1.74 7.43
CA ALA A 118 -9.98 -2.23 8.77
C ALA A 118 -9.21 -3.50 9.14
N VAL A 119 -8.67 -4.20 8.14
CA VAL A 119 -7.85 -5.42 8.27
C VAL A 119 -6.51 -5.19 7.56
N THR A 120 -5.56 -6.10 7.72
CA THR A 120 -4.26 -6.02 7.06
C THR A 120 -4.39 -6.08 5.53
N LEU A 121 -3.70 -5.15 4.86
CA LEU A 121 -3.36 -5.22 3.44
C LEU A 121 -2.07 -6.04 3.30
N ASN A 122 -2.12 -7.13 2.54
CA ASN A 122 -0.96 -7.99 2.29
C ASN A 122 -0.33 -7.65 0.95
N ASN A 123 0.95 -7.30 0.93
CA ASN A 123 1.70 -7.08 -0.29
C ASN A 123 2.68 -8.23 -0.54
N ASN A 124 2.41 -9.04 -1.56
CA ASN A 124 3.33 -10.03 -2.12
C ASN A 124 3.91 -9.60 -3.48
N GLY A 125 3.32 -8.58 -4.11
CA GLY A 125 3.73 -8.01 -5.39
C GLY A 125 4.49 -6.71 -5.22
N THR A 126 4.03 -5.66 -5.91
CA THR A 126 4.68 -4.34 -5.86
C THR A 126 3.70 -3.22 -5.53
N ILE A 127 4.08 -2.35 -4.60
CA ILE A 127 3.41 -1.08 -4.34
C ILE A 127 4.37 0.06 -4.72
N TYR A 128 4.00 0.83 -5.73
CA TYR A 128 4.67 2.09 -6.09
C TYR A 128 3.99 3.26 -5.39
N LEU A 129 4.74 3.93 -4.51
CA LEU A 129 4.33 5.18 -3.88
C LEU A 129 4.97 6.34 -4.65
N LEU A 130 4.29 6.84 -5.67
CA LEU A 130 4.84 7.78 -6.64
C LEU A 130 4.97 9.21 -6.13
N ASN A 131 4.01 9.73 -5.35
CA ASN A 131 4.10 11.04 -4.71
C ASN A 131 2.92 11.23 -3.75
N SER A 132 3.14 11.89 -2.62
CA SER A 132 2.08 12.35 -1.70
C SER A 132 1.07 11.28 -1.26
N ASN A 133 1.48 10.02 -1.14
CA ASN A 133 0.60 8.93 -0.75
C ASN A 133 0.52 8.76 0.77
N ASN A 134 -0.58 8.19 1.27
CA ASN A 134 -0.72 7.75 2.65
C ASN A 134 -1.29 6.33 2.74
N ILE A 135 -0.49 5.37 3.18
CA ILE A 135 -0.99 4.05 3.56
C ILE A 135 -1.37 4.08 5.04
N ALA A 136 -2.66 4.28 5.31
CA ALA A 136 -3.23 4.27 6.66
C ALA A 136 -3.62 2.86 7.12
N ALA A 137 -3.80 1.93 6.18
CA ALA A 137 -4.03 0.51 6.46
C ALA A 137 -2.84 -0.12 7.22
N ALA A 138 -3.13 -1.12 8.05
CA ALA A 138 -2.11 -2.05 8.51
C ALA A 138 -1.52 -2.77 7.29
N LEU A 139 -0.21 -2.71 7.10
CA LEU A 139 0.47 -3.23 5.91
C LEU A 139 1.42 -4.36 6.29
N SER A 140 1.23 -5.53 5.69
CA SER A 140 2.16 -6.66 5.73
C SER A 140 2.90 -6.74 4.41
N ASN A 141 4.22 -6.52 4.43
CA ASN A 141 5.04 -6.52 3.22
C ASN A 141 5.89 -7.78 3.11
N ALA A 142 5.58 -8.58 2.10
CA ALA A 142 6.35 -9.72 1.61
C ALA A 142 6.83 -9.50 0.15
N GLY A 143 6.46 -8.37 -0.46
CA GLY A 143 6.90 -7.97 -1.79
C GLY A 143 7.75 -6.71 -1.74
N THR A 144 7.58 -5.86 -2.74
CA THR A 144 8.29 -4.58 -2.86
C THR A 144 7.38 -3.41 -2.54
N ILE A 145 7.86 -2.48 -1.72
CA ILE A 145 7.36 -1.11 -1.61
C ILE A 145 8.44 -0.21 -2.21
N SER A 146 8.14 0.49 -3.29
CA SER A 146 9.07 1.43 -3.92
C SER A 146 8.52 2.85 -3.81
N ALA A 147 9.17 3.65 -2.96
CA ALA A 147 8.85 5.07 -2.80
C ALA A 147 9.67 5.91 -3.79
N GLN A 148 8.96 6.80 -4.49
CA GLN A 148 9.50 7.76 -5.44
C GLN A 148 8.90 9.14 -5.15
N ASN A 149 9.61 10.18 -5.58
CA ASN A 149 9.30 11.58 -5.26
C ASN A 149 8.97 11.82 -3.76
N ALA A 150 8.46 13.00 -3.45
CA ALA A 150 8.22 13.42 -2.07
C ALA A 150 6.79 13.15 -1.58
N GLY A 151 6.62 13.20 -0.26
CA GLY A 151 5.33 13.21 0.43
C GLY A 151 4.73 11.84 0.76
N ASN A 152 5.45 10.74 0.53
CA ASN A 152 4.90 9.40 0.81
C ASN A 152 4.98 9.05 2.30
N GLN A 153 3.88 8.48 2.80
CA GLN A 153 3.71 8.12 4.19
C GLN A 153 3.10 6.73 4.34
N ILE A 154 3.54 6.00 5.36
CA ILE A 154 2.87 4.82 5.90
C ILE A 154 2.53 5.19 7.35
N THR A 155 1.27 5.55 7.57
CA THR A 155 0.76 5.94 8.89
C THR A 155 0.19 4.76 9.67
N GLY A 156 -0.26 3.72 8.96
CA GLY A 156 -0.62 2.43 9.56
C GLY A 156 0.60 1.66 10.09
N PRO A 157 0.39 0.59 10.87
CA PRO A 157 1.47 -0.30 11.30
C PRO A 157 2.05 -1.06 10.10
N LEU A 158 3.38 -1.20 10.08
CA LEU A 158 4.13 -1.90 9.04
C LEU A 158 4.76 -3.17 9.59
N THR A 159 4.43 -4.31 9.00
CA THR A 159 5.10 -5.60 9.21
C THR A 159 5.90 -5.95 7.96
N THR A 160 7.15 -6.39 8.12
CA THR A 160 7.97 -6.87 6.99
C THR A 160 8.27 -8.35 7.15
N LEU A 161 8.32 -9.08 6.04
CA LEU A 161 8.71 -10.48 5.97
C LEU A 161 10.11 -10.62 5.33
N SER A 162 10.66 -11.83 5.29
CA SER A 162 12.02 -12.10 4.78
C SER A 162 12.25 -11.70 3.32
N ASN A 163 11.19 -11.72 2.51
CA ASN A 163 11.19 -11.32 1.10
C ASN A 163 10.85 -9.84 0.88
N SER A 164 10.56 -9.09 1.96
CA SER A 164 10.27 -7.66 1.90
C SER A 164 11.43 -6.89 1.28
N VAL A 165 11.11 -6.01 0.33
CA VAL A 165 11.99 -4.93 -0.13
C VAL A 165 11.28 -3.60 0.12
N ILE A 166 11.93 -2.69 0.83
CA ILE A 166 11.55 -1.28 0.92
C ILE A 166 12.61 -0.50 0.17
N GLU A 167 12.25 0.03 -0.99
CA GLU A 167 13.14 0.80 -1.84
C GLU A 167 12.80 2.28 -1.80
N ILE A 168 13.79 3.12 -1.51
CA ILE A 168 13.69 4.57 -1.57
C ILE A 168 14.51 5.01 -2.78
N SER A 169 13.82 5.28 -3.89
CA SER A 169 14.41 5.27 -5.23
C SER A 169 14.31 6.62 -5.93
N ILE A 170 15.47 7.26 -6.17
CA ILE A 170 15.52 8.47 -7.00
C ILE A 170 15.67 8.06 -8.47
N THR A 171 14.54 8.12 -9.19
CA THR A 171 14.43 7.78 -10.62
C THR A 171 14.25 9.00 -11.51
N THR A 172 13.90 10.15 -10.93
CA THR A 172 13.61 11.42 -11.59
C THR A 172 14.36 12.56 -10.92
N PHE A 173 14.25 13.78 -11.46
CA PHE A 173 14.80 14.99 -10.83
C PHE A 173 13.96 15.46 -9.63
N ALA A 174 13.86 14.62 -8.61
CA ALA A 174 13.12 14.91 -7.39
C ALA A 174 13.80 14.28 -6.17
N HIS A 175 13.69 14.96 -5.03
CA HIS A 175 13.98 14.31 -3.75
C HIS A 175 12.94 13.21 -3.50
N VAL A 176 13.35 12.19 -2.75
CA VAL A 176 12.46 11.10 -2.36
C VAL A 176 12.37 11.06 -0.85
N ASN A 177 11.16 11.00 -0.32
CA ASN A 177 10.98 10.68 1.09
C ASN A 177 9.88 9.66 1.31
N LEU A 178 10.16 8.74 2.21
CA LEU A 178 9.20 7.83 2.82
C LEU A 178 9.21 8.06 4.33
N THR A 179 8.05 8.38 4.89
CA THR A 179 7.87 8.48 6.34
C THR A 179 7.05 7.30 6.82
N VAL A 180 7.62 6.47 7.68
CA VAL A 180 6.89 5.43 8.42
C VAL A 180 6.61 5.99 9.81
N ALA A 181 5.33 6.11 10.18
CA ALA A 181 4.96 6.78 11.42
C ALA A 181 5.41 6.01 12.67
N ASN A 182 5.36 4.68 12.61
CA ASN A 182 5.61 3.78 13.73
C ASN A 182 6.93 3.03 13.55
N GLY A 183 7.55 2.67 14.68
CA GLY A 183 8.71 1.79 14.71
C GLY A 183 8.34 0.43 14.14
N PHE A 184 9.28 -0.20 13.44
CA PHE A 184 9.08 -1.50 12.82
C PHE A 184 10.37 -2.30 12.77
N THR A 185 10.22 -3.61 12.58
CA THR A 185 11.35 -4.51 12.31
C THR A 185 11.46 -4.72 10.80
N ASN A 186 12.63 -4.45 10.23
CA ASN A 186 13.02 -4.93 8.92
C ASN A 186 13.50 -6.38 9.03
N ASN A 187 12.80 -7.29 8.34
CA ASN A 187 13.17 -8.70 8.19
C ASN A 187 13.73 -9.02 6.79
N GLY A 188 13.71 -8.06 5.87
CA GLY A 188 14.17 -8.21 4.49
C GLY A 188 15.22 -7.15 4.15
N ILE A 189 15.00 -6.41 3.06
CA ILE A 189 15.92 -5.39 2.57
C ILE A 189 15.29 -4.00 2.66
N ILE A 190 16.02 -3.05 3.23
CA ILE A 190 15.82 -1.61 3.00
C ILE A 190 16.92 -1.13 2.08
N ARG A 191 16.55 -0.55 0.93
CA ARG A 191 17.50 -0.12 -0.11
C ARG A 191 17.33 1.35 -0.44
N PHE A 192 18.44 2.07 -0.45
CA PHE A 192 18.51 3.43 -0.98
C PHE A 192 19.21 3.43 -2.34
N THR A 193 18.54 3.96 -3.37
CA THR A 193 19.10 4.08 -4.72
C THR A 193 19.00 5.51 -5.25
N ASN A 194 19.88 5.85 -6.19
CA ASN A 194 19.79 7.04 -7.02
C ASN A 194 20.29 6.69 -8.40
N THR A 195 19.36 6.47 -9.33
CA THR A 195 19.67 6.15 -10.72
C THR A 195 19.66 7.40 -11.59
N TYR A 196 19.03 8.50 -11.13
CA TYR A 196 19.07 9.80 -11.80
C TYR A 196 20.46 10.46 -11.77
N SER A 197 21.40 9.95 -10.97
CA SER A 197 22.82 10.32 -10.99
C SER A 197 23.11 11.80 -10.65
N ASN A 198 22.28 12.41 -9.80
CA ASN A 198 22.48 13.79 -9.33
C ASN A 198 22.83 13.85 -7.84
N ASN A 199 23.95 14.51 -7.50
CA ASN A 199 24.48 14.59 -6.14
C ASN A 199 23.71 15.50 -5.19
N ASN A 200 22.84 16.37 -5.71
CA ASN A 200 22.03 17.29 -4.91
C ASN A 200 20.67 16.66 -4.53
N LEU A 201 20.34 15.50 -5.09
CA LEU A 201 19.12 14.78 -4.71
C LEU A 201 19.41 13.87 -3.53
N ASN A 202 18.40 13.68 -2.70
CA ASN A 202 18.48 12.92 -1.46
C ASN A 202 17.28 11.97 -1.37
N SER A 203 17.54 10.75 -0.94
CA SER A 203 16.53 9.74 -0.60
C SER A 203 16.51 9.60 0.91
N VAL A 204 15.33 9.81 1.49
CA VAL A 204 15.15 9.89 2.93
C VAL A 204 14.14 8.85 3.40
N LEU A 205 14.55 8.00 4.34
CA LEU A 205 13.64 7.20 5.13
C LEU A 205 13.53 7.82 6.52
N THR A 206 12.32 8.14 6.97
CA THR A 206 12.06 8.61 8.33
C THR A 206 11.20 7.62 9.08
N VAL A 207 11.58 7.29 10.32
CA VAL A 207 10.75 6.58 11.30
C VAL A 207 10.41 7.55 12.42
N SER A 208 9.17 8.02 12.45
CA SER A 208 8.78 9.17 13.27
C SER A 208 8.64 8.86 14.77
N SER A 209 8.37 7.61 15.12
CA SER A 209 8.23 7.17 16.51
C SER A 209 8.72 5.73 16.67
N GLY A 210 9.22 5.37 17.85
CA GLY A 210 9.80 4.06 18.09
C GLY A 210 11.15 3.84 17.38
N SER A 211 11.59 2.59 17.31
CA SER A 211 12.87 2.21 16.71
C SER A 211 12.67 1.47 15.40
N LEU A 212 13.62 1.65 14.48
CA LEU A 212 13.84 0.74 13.36
C LEU A 212 14.77 -0.37 13.82
N VAL A 213 14.29 -1.60 13.88
CA VAL A 213 15.14 -2.78 14.13
C VAL A 213 15.50 -3.40 12.79
N ASN A 214 16.78 -3.48 12.45
CA ASN A 214 17.24 -4.31 11.34
C ASN A 214 17.57 -5.70 11.89
N ALA A 215 16.66 -6.67 11.73
CA ALA A 215 16.77 -7.98 12.35
C ALA A 215 17.99 -8.77 11.85
N ALA A 216 18.39 -9.79 12.61
CA ALA A 216 19.40 -10.74 12.15
C ALA A 216 18.99 -11.36 10.80
N GLY A 217 19.90 -11.34 9.83
CA GLY A 217 19.64 -11.78 8.44
C GLY A 217 19.03 -10.72 7.53
N ALA A 218 18.52 -9.61 8.07
CA ALA A 218 18.02 -8.48 7.29
C ALA A 218 19.15 -7.52 6.89
N THR A 219 18.93 -6.76 5.82
CA THR A 219 19.94 -5.83 5.26
C THR A 219 19.37 -4.43 5.12
N ILE A 220 20.12 -3.42 5.59
CA ILE A 220 20.00 -2.03 5.14
C ILE A 220 21.15 -1.78 4.18
N GLU A 221 20.86 -1.35 2.95
CA GLU A 221 21.88 -1.08 1.96
C GLU A 221 21.74 0.28 1.28
N GLN A 222 22.89 0.93 1.14
CA GLN A 222 23.06 2.12 0.32
C GLN A 222 23.76 1.68 -0.96
N VAL A 223 23.07 1.80 -2.10
CA VAL A 223 23.60 1.46 -3.43
C VAL A 223 23.44 2.63 -4.43
N ALA A 224 23.08 3.81 -3.92
CA ALA A 224 22.96 5.02 -4.73
C ALA A 224 24.33 5.39 -5.32
N THR A 225 24.36 5.75 -6.61
CA THR A 225 25.59 6.16 -7.31
C THR A 225 25.84 7.66 -7.24
N ALA A 226 24.85 8.42 -6.74
CA ALA A 226 24.92 9.85 -6.54
C ALA A 226 24.08 10.28 -5.33
N GLY A 227 24.45 11.41 -4.73
CA GLY A 227 23.83 11.91 -3.51
C GLY A 227 24.16 11.03 -2.31
N ASN A 228 23.80 11.51 -1.13
CA ASN A 228 24.02 10.81 0.14
C ASN A 228 22.66 10.60 0.80
N PRO A 229 22.12 9.37 0.81
CA PRO A 229 20.81 9.12 1.40
C PRO A 229 20.82 9.35 2.92
N THR A 230 19.64 9.55 3.49
CA THR A 230 19.45 9.82 4.92
C THR A 230 18.49 8.81 5.54
N LEU A 231 18.92 8.20 6.64
CA LEU A 231 18.06 7.40 7.50
C LEU A 231 17.83 8.15 8.82
N ASN A 232 16.60 8.62 8.99
CA ASN A 232 16.15 9.38 10.13
C ASN A 232 15.33 8.51 11.07
N ALA A 233 16.02 7.73 11.92
CA ALA A 233 15.41 6.75 12.82
C ALA A 233 16.33 6.45 14.02
N ALA A 234 15.74 6.12 15.17
CA ALA A 234 16.47 5.38 16.20
C ALA A 234 16.72 3.95 15.69
N LEU A 235 17.96 3.63 15.34
CA LEU A 235 18.32 2.38 14.65
C LEU A 235 18.87 1.36 15.66
N ASP A 236 18.31 0.15 15.66
CA ASP A 236 18.93 -1.03 16.26
C ASP A 236 19.33 -2.00 15.14
N ASN A 237 20.61 -2.02 14.78
CA ASN A 237 21.14 -2.91 13.75
C ASN A 237 21.62 -4.23 14.37
N GLN A 238 20.87 -5.31 14.13
CA GLN A 238 21.23 -6.70 14.47
C GLN A 238 21.61 -7.52 13.22
N GLY A 239 21.29 -7.02 12.03
CA GLY A 239 21.61 -7.60 10.73
C GLY A 239 22.83 -6.98 10.05
N THR A 240 22.75 -6.81 8.74
CA THR A 240 23.81 -6.21 7.93
C THR A 240 23.46 -4.78 7.56
N PHE A 241 24.41 -3.88 7.73
CA PHE A 241 24.39 -2.55 7.14
C PHE A 241 25.49 -2.49 6.08
N LEU A 242 25.11 -2.33 4.82
CA LEU A 242 26.01 -2.33 3.67
C LEU A 242 26.06 -0.94 3.03
N LEU A 243 27.26 -0.35 2.98
CA LEU A 243 27.55 0.84 2.19
C LEU A 243 28.27 0.42 0.91
N SER A 244 27.82 0.92 -0.24
CA SER A 244 28.40 0.59 -1.55
C SER A 244 28.67 1.84 -2.36
N GLY A 245 29.45 1.74 -3.44
CA GLY A 245 29.65 2.84 -4.39
C GLY A 245 30.46 4.02 -3.85
N ASN A 246 31.19 3.87 -2.74
CA ASN A 246 31.98 4.91 -2.10
C ASN A 246 31.14 6.16 -1.78
N ARG A 247 29.94 5.95 -1.20
CA ARG A 247 28.99 7.00 -0.80
C ARG A 247 28.63 6.90 0.67
N ASP A 248 28.20 8.03 1.22
CA ASP A 248 27.81 8.12 2.62
C ASP A 248 26.32 7.79 2.79
N LEU A 249 25.96 7.21 3.93
CA LEU A 249 24.60 7.26 4.46
C LEU A 249 24.61 8.11 5.72
N THR A 250 23.78 9.16 5.75
CA THR A 250 23.61 9.98 6.96
C THR A 250 22.62 9.30 7.90
N LEU A 251 23.04 9.01 9.13
CA LEU A 251 22.17 8.57 10.21
C LEU A 251 21.79 9.77 11.09
N THR A 252 20.50 9.93 11.34
CA THR A 252 19.98 10.88 12.33
C THR A 252 19.02 10.17 13.28
N SER A 253 19.05 10.52 14.57
CA SER A 253 18.20 9.91 15.58
C SER A 253 17.21 10.91 16.19
N PRO A 254 15.95 10.95 15.71
CA PRO A 254 14.89 11.73 16.37
C PRO A 254 14.57 11.13 17.74
N GLY A 255 15.31 11.51 18.78
CA GLY A 255 15.00 11.17 20.16
C GLY A 255 15.37 9.76 20.62
N GLY A 256 16.39 9.12 20.04
CA GLY A 256 16.90 7.82 20.49
C GLY A 256 18.38 7.58 20.18
N ASP A 257 18.93 6.47 20.67
CA ASP A 257 20.29 6.04 20.38
C ASP A 257 20.33 5.15 19.12
N HIS A 258 21.49 5.11 18.46
CA HIS A 258 21.81 4.08 17.48
C HIS A 258 22.54 2.92 18.19
N ILE A 259 22.03 1.71 18.03
CA ILE A 259 22.61 0.48 18.57
C ILE A 259 23.06 -0.38 17.39
N ASN A 260 24.24 -0.99 17.51
CA ASN A 260 24.74 -1.93 16.51
C ASN A 260 25.28 -3.18 17.20
N THR A 261 24.60 -4.30 17.02
CA THR A 261 25.04 -5.65 17.40
C THR A 261 25.33 -6.53 16.18
N GLY A 262 24.94 -6.07 14.99
CA GLY A 262 25.20 -6.71 13.70
C GLY A 262 26.48 -6.20 13.00
N ALA A 263 26.54 -6.45 11.69
CA ALA A 263 27.68 -6.10 10.84
C ALA A 263 27.49 -4.75 10.14
N ILE A 264 28.60 -4.03 9.97
CA ILE A 264 28.70 -2.85 9.10
C ILE A 264 29.81 -3.14 8.08
N THR A 265 29.47 -3.09 6.80
CA THR A 265 30.39 -3.31 5.68
C THR A 265 30.47 -2.04 4.85
N VAL A 266 31.70 -1.58 4.59
CA VAL A 266 32.02 -0.33 3.87
C VAL A 266 33.01 -0.56 2.75
#